data_AF-A0A6C0FC58-F1
#
_entry.id   AF-A0A6C0FC58-F1
#
_cell.length_a   1.000
_cell.length_b   1.000
_cell.length_c   1.000
_cell.angle_alpha   90.00
_cell.angle_beta   90.00
_cell.angle_gamma   90.00
#
_symmetry.space_group_name_H-M   'P 1'
#
loop_
_entity.id
_entity.type
_entity.pdbx_description
1 polymer ?
#
loop_
_entity_poly.entity_id
_entity_poly.type
_entity_poly.pdbx_seq_one_letter_code
_entity_poly.pdbx_strand_id
1 'polypeptide(L)'
;MILYNNSILKITLFSTIYVIVLIFLSPIIDHLFTSLDEDKAKKENNFQILIEIITHSMVLVVLWYFLDKYFKGYLENLLDIKMKDVTETAMEIISGIILVGLQNNLIQKLSYITYEHPFRLIDVYG
;
A
#
# COMPACT_ATOMS: atom_id res chain seq x y z
N MET A 1 -7.79 28.06 19.40
CA MET A 1 -8.85 27.08 19.79
C MET A 1 -9.93 26.86 18.72
N ILE A 2 -10.04 27.67 17.65
CA ILE A 2 -11.06 27.49 16.58
C ILE A 2 -10.54 26.62 15.40
N LEU A 3 -9.23 26.57 15.17
CA LEU A 3 -8.62 25.79 14.07
C LEU A 3 -8.79 24.26 14.22
N TYR A 4 -8.91 23.74 15.45
CA TYR A 4 -8.95 22.31 15.75
C TYR A 4 -10.29 21.61 15.43
N ASN A 5 -11.36 22.35 15.18
CA ASN A 5 -12.68 21.76 14.90
C ASN A 5 -12.96 21.61 13.39
N ASN A 6 -12.00 22.00 12.54
CA ASN A 6 -12.14 21.85 11.09
C ASN A 6 -11.63 20.47 10.68
N SER A 7 -12.53 19.63 10.14
CA SER A 7 -12.21 18.28 9.67
C SER A 7 -11.08 18.26 8.64
N ILE A 8 -10.96 19.31 7.81
CA ILE A 8 -9.91 19.41 6.79
C ILE A 8 -8.53 19.49 7.44
N LEU A 9 -8.37 20.36 8.45
CA LEU A 9 -7.07 20.50 9.14
C LEU A 9 -6.66 19.22 9.85
N LYS A 10 -7.61 18.49 10.44
CA LYS A 10 -7.34 17.18 11.04
C LYS A 10 -6.86 16.20 9.99
N ILE A 11 -7.59 16.05 8.87
CA ILE A 11 -7.20 15.14 7.78
C ILE A 11 -5.80 15.48 7.29
N THR A 12 -5.49 16.76 7.04
CA THR A 12 -4.16 17.17 6.58
C THR A 12 -3.06 16.86 7.60
N LEU A 13 -3.30 17.10 8.89
CA LEU A 13 -2.33 16.83 9.94
C LEU A 13 -2.07 15.33 10.07
N PHE A 14 -3.13 14.53 10.19
CA PHE A 14 -3.03 13.08 10.31
C PHE A 14 -2.39 12.46 9.07
N SER A 15 -2.80 12.89 7.86
CA SER A 15 -2.26 12.37 6.60
C SER A 15 -0.77 12.65 6.46
N THR A 16 -0.31 13.85 6.84
CA THR A 16 1.11 14.19 6.78
C THR A 16 1.95 13.25 7.65
N ILE A 17 1.51 12.99 8.89
CA ILE A 17 2.22 12.09 9.80
C ILE A 17 2.19 10.65 9.27
N TYR A 18 1.05 10.22 8.74
CA TYR A 18 0.86 8.88 8.18
C TYR A 18 1.75 8.64 6.95
N VAL A 19 1.81 9.60 6.02
CA VAL A 19 2.70 9.57 4.85
C VAL A 19 4.15 9.40 5.29
N ILE A 20 4.61 10.19 6.26
CA ILE A 20 5.99 10.12 6.75
C ILE A 20 6.31 8.71 7.25
N VAL A 21 5.43 8.12 8.06
CA VAL A 21 5.65 6.76 8.57
C VAL A 21 5.59 5.71 7.46
N LEU A 22 4.65 5.82 6.52
CA LEU A 22 4.55 4.90 5.39
C LEU A 22 5.78 4.98 4.47
N ILE A 23 6.39 6.14 4.27
CA ILE A 23 7.62 6.27 3.48
C ILE A 23 8.77 5.42 4.06
N PHE A 24 8.84 5.28 5.39
CA PHE A 24 9.85 4.45 6.03
C PHE A 24 9.48 2.96 6.08
N LEU A 25 8.19 2.65 6.31
CA LEU A 25 7.74 1.26 6.40
C LEU A 25 7.60 0.59 5.04
N SER A 26 7.22 1.34 4.00
CA SER A 26 6.93 0.78 2.69
C SER A 26 8.11 0.07 2.03
N PRO A 27 9.34 0.64 2.00
CA PRO A 27 10.49 -0.06 1.42
C PRO A 27 10.78 -1.41 2.09
N ILE A 28 10.51 -1.52 3.39
CA ILE A 28 10.70 -2.77 4.14
C ILE A 28 9.74 -3.85 3.61
N ILE A 29 8.48 -3.47 3.36
CA ILE A 29 7.46 -4.37 2.83
C ILE A 29 7.77 -4.73 1.37
N ASP A 30 8.14 -3.75 0.55
CA ASP A 30 8.42 -3.95 -0.87
C ASP A 30 9.59 -4.91 -1.09
N HIS A 31 10.62 -4.84 -0.24
CA HIS A 31 11.79 -5.73 -0.28
C HIS A 31 11.55 -7.15 0.27
N LEU A 32 10.37 -7.44 0.84
CA LEU A 32 9.99 -8.84 1.15
C LEU A 32 9.71 -9.65 -0.12
N PHE A 33 9.47 -8.95 -1.24
CA PHE A 33 9.18 -9.49 -2.56
C PHE A 33 10.36 -9.19 -3.49
N THR A 34 10.53 -10.03 -4.51
CA THR A 34 11.63 -9.84 -5.47
C THR A 34 11.33 -8.69 -6.41
N SER A 35 12.39 -8.10 -6.98
CA SER A 35 12.21 -7.13 -8.07
C SER A 35 11.89 -7.83 -9.38
N LEU A 36 11.19 -7.14 -10.29
CA LEU A 36 10.87 -7.68 -11.62
C LEU A 36 12.15 -8.04 -12.41
N ASP A 37 13.22 -7.27 -12.24
CA ASP A 37 14.50 -7.52 -12.91
C ASP A 37 15.16 -8.81 -12.43
N GLU A 38 15.05 -9.13 -11.13
CA GLU A 38 15.50 -10.40 -10.57
C GLU A 38 14.71 -11.58 -11.13
N ASP A 39 13.39 -11.45 -11.25
CA ASP A 39 12.52 -12.52 -11.77
C ASP A 39 12.82 -12.78 -13.26
N LYS A 40 13.03 -11.71 -14.03
CA LYS A 40 13.49 -11.79 -15.43
C LYS A 40 14.86 -12.46 -15.52
N ALA A 41 15.80 -12.14 -14.64
CA ALA A 41 17.12 -12.76 -14.61
C ALA A 41 17.07 -14.26 -14.25
N LYS A 42 16.14 -14.66 -13.37
CA LYS A 42 15.86 -16.07 -13.02
C LYS A 42 14.99 -16.79 -14.06
N LYS A 43 14.48 -16.09 -15.06
CA LYS A 43 13.55 -16.60 -16.08
C LYS A 43 12.27 -17.19 -15.48
N GLU A 44 11.71 -16.51 -14.48
CA GLU A 44 10.43 -16.91 -13.91
C GLU A 44 9.31 -16.80 -14.95
N ASN A 45 8.33 -17.70 -14.84
CA ASN A 45 7.18 -17.70 -15.73
C ASN A 45 6.16 -16.63 -15.30
N ASN A 46 5.35 -16.14 -16.24
CA ASN A 46 4.27 -15.18 -16.01
C ASN A 46 3.30 -15.62 -14.90
N PHE A 47 3.07 -16.92 -14.74
CA PHE A 47 2.26 -17.47 -13.66
C PHE A 47 2.89 -17.29 -12.28
N GLN A 48 4.21 -17.43 -12.16
CA GLN A 48 4.92 -17.22 -10.90
C GLN A 48 4.86 -15.74 -10.50
N ILE A 49 5.12 -14.85 -11.46
CA ILE A 49 4.98 -13.39 -11.28
C ILE A 49 3.55 -13.03 -10.86
N LEU A 50 2.53 -13.63 -11.48
CA LEU A 50 1.12 -13.42 -11.10
C LEU A 50 0.83 -13.88 -9.66
N ILE A 51 1.30 -15.07 -9.27
CA ILE A 51 1.13 -15.58 -7.90
C ILE A 51 1.81 -14.65 -6.90
N GLU A 52 2.98 -14.11 -7.24
CA GLU A 52 3.68 -13.18 -6.38
C GLU A 52 2.92 -11.85 -6.26
N ILE A 53 2.38 -11.29 -7.35
CA ILE A 53 1.51 -10.10 -7.32
C ILE A 53 0.32 -10.32 -6.37
N ILE A 54 -0.34 -11.48 -6.47
CA ILE A 54 -1.48 -11.83 -5.60
C ILE A 54 -1.03 -11.92 -4.13
N THR A 55 0.08 -12.60 -3.88
CA THR A 55 0.63 -12.78 -2.53
C THR A 55 1.06 -11.45 -1.91
N HIS A 56 1.74 -10.60 -2.68
CA HIS A 56 2.15 -9.25 -2.29
C HIS A 56 0.93 -8.40 -1.96
N SER A 57 -0.11 -8.43 -2.80
CA SER A 57 -1.37 -7.73 -2.54
C SER A 57 -2.06 -8.19 -1.25
N MET A 58 -2.08 -9.49 -0.97
CA MET A 58 -2.64 -10.03 0.27
C MET A 58 -1.85 -9.56 1.50
N VAL A 59 -0.52 -9.60 1.44
CA VAL A 59 0.35 -9.11 2.53
C VAL A 59 0.11 -7.62 2.79
N LEU A 60 -0.06 -6.81 1.74
CA LEU A 60 -0.38 -5.38 1.89
C LEU A 60 -1.71 -5.16 2.58
N VAL A 61 -2.76 -5.90 2.22
CA VAL A 61 -4.08 -5.77 2.87
C VAL A 61 -3.99 -6.11 4.36
N VAL A 62 -3.30 -7.20 4.71
CA VAL A 62 -3.13 -7.61 6.11
C VAL A 62 -2.31 -6.58 6.89
N LEU A 63 -1.19 -6.13 6.33
CA LEU A 63 -0.33 -5.13 6.96
C LEU A 63 -1.04 -3.79 7.12
N TRP A 64 -1.77 -3.35 6.10
CA TRP A 64 -2.56 -2.14 6.14
C TRP A 64 -3.61 -2.18 7.27
N TYR A 65 -4.34 -3.30 7.41
CA TYR A 65 -5.30 -3.48 8.50
C TYR A 65 -4.64 -3.31 9.89
N PHE A 66 -3.48 -3.92 10.10
CA PHE A 66 -2.77 -3.77 11.37
C PHE A 66 -2.25 -2.36 11.57
N LEU A 67 -1.61 -1.79 10.55
CA LEU A 67 -1.04 -0.46 10.61
C LEU A 67 -2.14 0.55 10.93
N ASP A 68 -3.25 0.52 10.21
CA ASP A 68 -4.36 1.46 10.43
C ASP A 68 -4.91 1.38 11.86
N LYS A 69 -5.17 0.16 12.35
CA LYS A 69 -5.68 -0.05 13.71
C LYS A 69 -4.74 0.47 14.79
N TYR A 70 -3.44 0.18 14.71
CA TYR A 70 -2.47 0.62 15.72
C TYR A 70 -2.16 2.11 15.60
N PHE A 71 -2.01 2.59 14.36
CA PHE A 71 -1.57 3.94 14.08
C PHE A 71 -2.67 4.97 14.40
N LYS A 72 -3.94 4.64 14.15
CA LYS A 72 -5.09 5.43 14.60
C LYS A 72 -5.03 5.66 16.12
N GLY A 73 -4.99 4.58 16.91
CA GLY A 73 -4.95 4.67 18.37
C GLY A 73 -3.74 5.45 18.89
N TYR A 74 -2.58 5.30 18.26
CA TYR A 74 -1.39 6.06 18.61
C TYR A 74 -1.54 7.57 18.32
N LEU A 75 -2.03 7.94 17.14
CA LEU A 75 -2.17 9.34 16.75
C LEU A 75 -3.25 10.08 17.54
N GLU A 76 -4.37 9.42 17.85
CA GLU A 76 -5.41 10.01 18.71
C GLU A 76 -4.87 10.34 20.11
N ASN A 77 -4.07 9.42 20.68
CA ASN A 77 -3.44 9.62 21.99
C ASN A 77 -2.32 10.68 21.96
N LEU A 78 -1.51 10.73 20.90
CA LEU A 78 -0.40 11.69 20.78
C LEU A 78 -0.90 13.13 20.60
N LEU A 79 -1.96 13.31 19.80
CA LEU A 79 -2.49 14.63 19.46
C LEU A 79 -3.62 15.07 20.39
N ASP A 80 -4.16 14.17 21.22
CA ASP A 80 -5.36 14.37 22.02
C ASP A 80 -6.58 14.82 21.17
N ILE A 81 -6.66 14.29 19.94
CA ILE A 81 -7.73 14.57 18.98
C ILE A 81 -8.41 13.27 18.60
N LYS A 82 -9.72 13.18 18.84
CA LYS A 82 -10.53 12.10 18.26
C LYS A 82 -10.75 12.30 16.77
N MET A 83 -10.51 11.24 16.01
CA MET A 83 -11.00 11.13 14.65
C MET A 83 -12.52 10.95 14.69
N LYS A 84 -13.24 11.78 13.94
CA LYS A 84 -14.65 11.58 13.65
C LYS A 84 -14.75 10.71 12.39
N ASP A 85 -15.88 10.04 12.19
CA ASP A 85 -16.11 9.08 11.08
C ASP A 85 -15.59 9.56 9.72
N VAL A 86 -15.84 10.83 9.35
CA VAL A 86 -15.37 11.40 8.07
C VAL A 86 -13.85 11.47 7.97
N THR A 87 -13.16 11.84 9.05
CA THR A 87 -11.69 11.89 9.09
C THR A 87 -11.09 10.50 9.05
N GLU A 88 -11.70 9.54 9.76
CA GLU A 88 -11.28 8.14 9.76
C GLU A 88 -11.36 7.53 8.36
N THR A 89 -12.53 7.57 7.71
CA THR A 89 -12.68 7.03 6.36
C THR A 89 -11.75 7.71 5.34
N ALA A 90 -11.54 9.02 5.46
CA ALA A 90 -10.58 9.71 4.60
C ALA A 90 -9.15 9.19 4.80
N MET A 91 -8.76 8.95 6.05
CA MET A 91 -7.43 8.44 6.40
C MET A 91 -7.22 6.99 5.95
N GLU A 92 -8.23 6.14 6.06
CA GLU A 92 -8.21 4.77 5.53
C GLU A 92 -7.95 4.78 4.02
N ILE A 93 -8.69 5.60 3.26
CA ILE A 93 -8.52 5.70 1.80
C ILE A 93 -7.12 6.24 1.45
N ILE A 94 -6.71 7.35 2.08
CA ILE A 94 -5.42 7.99 1.81
C ILE A 94 -4.27 7.02 2.12
N SER A 95 -4.30 6.36 3.28
CA SER A 95 -3.26 5.42 3.69
C SER A 95 -3.18 4.21 2.76
N GLY A 96 -4.31 3.64 2.33
CA GLY A 96 -4.34 2.54 1.38
C GLY A 96 -3.73 2.92 0.03
N ILE A 97 -4.10 4.09 -0.51
CA ILE A 97 -3.55 4.61 -1.78
C ILE A 97 -2.03 4.82 -1.67
N ILE A 98 -1.56 5.44 -0.59
CA ILE A 98 -0.13 5.69 -0.40
C ILE A 98 0.63 4.38 -0.25
N LEU A 99 0.14 3.45 0.58
CA LEU A 99 0.82 2.19 0.82
C LEU A 99 1.01 1.42 -0.47
N VAL A 100 -0.03 1.29 -1.29
CA VAL A 100 0.02 0.64 -2.61
C VAL A 100 0.93 1.42 -3.57
N GLY A 101 0.79 2.75 -3.61
CA GLY A 101 1.57 3.62 -4.49
C GLY A 101 3.08 3.62 -4.20
N LEU A 102 3.48 3.21 -3.00
CA LEU A 102 4.88 3.08 -2.59
C LEU A 102 5.47 1.67 -2.84
N GLN A 103 4.69 0.70 -3.33
CA GLN A 103 5.18 -0.65 -3.64
C GLN A 103 5.71 -0.71 -5.07
N ASN A 104 6.99 -0.38 -5.24
CA ASN A 104 7.59 -0.31 -6.56
C ASN A 104 7.63 -1.70 -7.24
N ASN A 105 7.98 -2.76 -6.52
CA ASN A 105 8.04 -4.11 -7.08
C ASN A 105 6.66 -4.57 -7.56
N LEU A 106 5.61 -4.33 -6.78
CA LEU A 106 4.23 -4.67 -7.16
C LEU A 106 3.78 -3.92 -8.41
N ILE A 107 4.00 -2.60 -8.45
CA ILE A 107 3.59 -1.74 -9.57
C ILE A 107 4.29 -2.17 -10.86
N GLN A 108 5.59 -2.45 -10.80
CA GLN A 108 6.36 -2.91 -11.96
C GLN A 108 5.84 -4.26 -12.48
N LYS A 109 5.62 -5.24 -11.58
CA LYS A 109 5.09 -6.56 -11.95
C LYS A 109 3.69 -6.47 -12.54
N LEU A 110 2.80 -5.64 -11.97
CA LEU A 110 1.48 -5.35 -12.53
C LEU A 110 1.55 -4.74 -13.93
N SER A 111 2.45 -3.77 -14.14
CA SER A 111 2.67 -3.16 -15.45
C SER A 111 3.18 -4.20 -16.46
N TYR A 112 4.12 -5.06 -16.05
CA TYR A 112 4.66 -6.13 -16.87
C TYR A 112 3.58 -7.09 -17.37
N ILE A 113 2.74 -7.63 -16.48
CA ILE A 113 1.70 -8.59 -16.84
C ILE A 113 0.51 -7.97 -17.58
N THR A 114 0.39 -6.63 -17.56
CA THR A 114 -0.72 -5.92 -18.20
C THR A 114 -0.34 -5.42 -19.59
N TYR A 115 0.88 -4.88 -19.75
CA TYR A 115 1.29 -4.15 -20.96
C TYR A 115 2.44 -4.80 -21.71
N GLU A 116 3.50 -5.25 -21.04
CA GLU A 116 4.69 -5.82 -21.70
C GLU A 116 4.45 -7.26 -22.14
N HIS A 117 3.97 -8.09 -21.22
CA HIS A 117 3.64 -9.50 -21.43
C HIS A 117 2.22 -9.75 -20.92
N PRO A 118 1.19 -9.31 -21.68
CA PRO A 118 -0.19 -9.43 -21.26
C PRO A 118 -0.49 -10.88 -20.90
N PHE A 119 -1.03 -11.09 -19.72
CA PHE A 119 -1.38 -12.42 -19.25
C PHE A 119 -2.40 -13.05 -20.22
N ARG A 120 -1.94 -14.06 -20.98
CA ARG A 120 -2.76 -14.81 -21.93
C ARG A 120 -3.03 -16.19 -21.37
N LEU A 121 -4.29 -16.43 -20.99
CA LEU A 121 -4.77 -17.76 -20.56
C LEU A 121 -4.70 -18.83 -21.66
N ILE A 122 -4.44 -18.44 -22.91
CA ILE A 122 -4.48 -19.30 -24.10
C ILE A 122 -3.20 -20.15 -24.22
N ASP A 123 -2.05 -19.66 -23.76
CA ASP A 123 -0.76 -20.38 -23.88
C ASP A 123 -0.64 -21.59 -22.93
N VAL A 124 -1.66 -21.86 -22.10
CA VAL A 124 -1.73 -23.03 -21.20
C VAL A 124 -2.42 -24.24 -21.85
N TYR A 125 -3.17 -24.02 -22.94
CA TYR A 125 -3.92 -25.06 -23.65
C TYR A 125 -3.49 -25.22 -25.12
N GLY A 126 -2.37 -24.62 -25.52
CA GLY A 126 -1.78 -24.72 -26.86
C GLY A 126 -0.62 -25.70 -26.92
#